data_AF-A0A524KIE8-F1
#
_entry.id   AF-A0A524KIE8-F1
#
_cell.length_a   1.000
_cell.length_b   1.000
_cell.length_c   1.000
_cell.angle_alpha   90.00
_cell.angle_beta   90.00
_cell.angle_gamma   90.00
#
_symmetry.space_group_name_H-M   'P 1'
#
loop_
_entity.id
_entity.type
_entity.pdbx_description
1 polymer ?
#
loop_
_entity_poly.entity_id
_entity_poly.type
_entity_poly.pdbx_seq_one_letter_code
_entity_poly.pdbx_strand_id
1 'polypeptide(L)'
;MLFFRVIQPGKDRLNSAFFCGSCAVIRYAALDDIGGFATGTVTEDIHTSLLLHKRGWKSVYYGRSLAFGLAPSTAIPFLKQRLRWGQGAMQMWRREGVLTTPGLTLPQRLSYLATLMAYFEGWQRAILFLGPVIVLGFGVLPIRAVDHEFLIRFVPYIVLNYWVFEEVARGYGRSLLTEQYTMIRFAVFITATFGFFLRKLHFVVTPKTMGAADATRRTLWPQYAVLALNAAAIPVGIFIHWRSGNLETGALVANLLWASLTLGVAALAIRYALRLAGFKRREYRFPLPVPFKARLEPRGCTARASDISPLGCRLSGDVATKVSVGSVIHGELLLPTGVLRVDAVVRSLVVPEKPGAAGQPVIGCEFRWSSLDDRLQLETFLFGSDLQLRLNGWEERVRTPLEKVSGWLGNTQGGPRMPAARGWSPLLYRRPGADHAIGVGFISVSGPDHAPRTVVTLDNLPDGSQVSAHEVTEAGPRHVSGRLADNELVQTHAAPLYLYRLTA
;
A
#
# COMPACT_ATOMS: atom_id res chain seq x y z
N MET A 1 0.74 -5.09 -5.08
CA MET A 1 -0.30 -6.11 -4.81
C MET A 1 -0.52 -7.03 -5.99
N LEU A 2 -0.92 -6.56 -7.18
CA LEU A 2 -1.15 -7.38 -8.39
C LEU A 2 -0.05 -8.44 -8.66
N PHE A 3 1.22 -8.03 -8.57
CA PHE A 3 2.34 -8.94 -8.83
C PHE A 3 2.38 -10.15 -7.88
N PHE A 4 2.33 -9.94 -6.56
CA PHE A 4 2.42 -11.02 -5.58
C PHE A 4 1.14 -11.87 -5.49
N ARG A 5 -0.04 -11.28 -5.73
CA ARG A 5 -1.32 -11.99 -5.57
C ARG A 5 -1.78 -12.74 -6.81
N VAL A 6 -1.35 -12.32 -8.00
CA VAL A 6 -1.83 -12.89 -9.27
C VAL A 6 -0.67 -13.35 -10.15
N ILE A 7 0.31 -12.47 -10.40
CA ILE A 7 1.39 -12.75 -11.37
C ILE A 7 2.37 -13.81 -10.85
N GLN A 8 2.87 -13.69 -9.61
CA GLN A 8 3.80 -14.64 -9.00
C GLN A 8 3.23 -16.06 -8.91
N PRO A 9 1.98 -16.28 -8.44
CA PRO A 9 1.34 -17.59 -8.53
C PRO A 9 1.21 -18.13 -9.97
N GLY A 10 1.00 -17.25 -10.96
CA GLY A 10 1.04 -17.64 -12.37
C GLY A 10 2.43 -18.08 -12.82
N LYS A 11 3.47 -17.37 -12.38
CA LYS A 11 4.87 -17.71 -12.65
C LYS A 11 5.31 -19.00 -11.95
N ASP A 12 4.80 -19.25 -10.75
CA ASP A 12 5.04 -20.45 -9.95
C ASP A 12 4.62 -21.71 -10.71
N ARG A 13 3.44 -21.68 -11.35
CA ARG A 13 2.98 -22.77 -12.22
C ARG A 13 3.92 -23.08 -13.38
N LEU A 14 4.73 -22.10 -13.80
CA LEU A 14 5.71 -22.24 -14.87
C LEU A 14 7.14 -22.50 -14.34
N ASN A 15 7.30 -22.81 -13.05
CA ASN A 15 8.58 -22.91 -12.35
C ASN A 15 9.49 -21.69 -12.63
N SER A 16 8.89 -20.50 -12.54
CA SER A 16 9.55 -19.23 -12.87
C SER A 16 9.28 -18.13 -11.83
N ALA A 17 8.78 -18.52 -10.66
CA ALA A 17 8.68 -17.62 -9.52
C ALA A 17 10.09 -17.23 -9.07
N PHE A 18 10.36 -15.94 -8.98
CA PHE A 18 11.70 -15.45 -8.69
C PHE A 18 11.76 -14.70 -7.36
N PHE A 19 12.93 -14.74 -6.75
CA PHE A 19 13.31 -13.99 -5.56
C PHE A 19 13.27 -12.49 -5.84
N CYS A 20 12.62 -11.72 -4.94
CA CYS A 20 12.40 -10.27 -5.07
C CYS A 20 13.16 -9.47 -4.00
N GLY A 21 14.37 -9.92 -3.62
CA GLY A 21 15.28 -9.21 -2.73
C GLY A 21 15.04 -9.44 -1.23
N SER A 22 13.85 -9.85 -0.83
CA SER A 22 13.53 -10.20 0.57
C SER A 22 12.41 -11.24 0.66
N CYS A 23 12.15 -11.75 1.87
CA CYS A 23 11.06 -12.71 2.14
C CYS A 23 11.16 -14.00 1.30
N ALA A 24 12.36 -14.55 1.17
CA ALA A 24 12.61 -15.81 0.49
C ALA A 24 13.59 -16.67 1.31
N VAL A 25 13.44 -17.98 1.18
CA VAL A 25 14.38 -18.97 1.71
C VAL A 25 15.01 -19.68 0.54
N ILE A 26 16.34 -19.70 0.50
CA ILE A 26 17.12 -20.31 -0.58
C ILE A 26 17.93 -21.45 0.02
N ARG A 27 17.89 -22.62 -0.62
CA ARG A 27 18.72 -23.76 -0.23
C ARG A 27 20.19 -23.41 -0.45
N TYR A 28 21.01 -23.53 0.58
CA TYR A 28 22.45 -23.22 0.50
C TYR A 28 23.15 -23.95 -0.65
N ALA A 29 22.95 -25.27 -0.77
CA ALA A 29 23.55 -26.07 -1.86
C ALA A 29 23.14 -25.59 -3.27
N ALA A 30 21.95 -25.01 -3.43
CA ALA A 30 21.53 -24.45 -4.71
C ALA A 30 22.24 -23.13 -5.01
N LEU A 31 22.45 -22.31 -3.98
CA LEU A 31 23.19 -21.06 -4.09
C LEU A 31 24.68 -21.32 -4.36
N ASP A 32 25.26 -22.31 -3.71
CA ASP A 32 26.66 -22.73 -3.90
C ASP A 32 26.89 -23.27 -5.34
N ASP A 33 25.95 -24.06 -5.87
CA ASP A 33 26.00 -24.58 -7.25
C ASP A 33 26.12 -23.48 -8.32
N ILE A 34 25.53 -22.29 -8.08
CA ILE A 34 25.66 -21.13 -8.98
C ILE A 34 26.79 -20.16 -8.60
N GLY A 35 27.59 -20.49 -7.58
CA GLY A 35 28.71 -19.67 -7.12
C GLY A 35 28.31 -18.47 -6.25
N GLY A 36 27.18 -18.55 -5.55
CA GLY A 36 26.68 -17.48 -4.69
C GLY A 36 25.61 -16.60 -5.35
N PHE A 37 25.32 -15.46 -4.71
CA PHE A 37 24.39 -14.47 -5.26
C PHE A 37 24.97 -13.81 -6.52
N ALA A 38 24.10 -13.56 -7.50
CA ALA A 38 24.50 -12.95 -8.76
C ALA A 38 24.96 -11.49 -8.58
N THR A 39 26.19 -11.18 -8.96
CA THR A 39 26.78 -9.82 -8.85
C THR A 39 26.79 -9.05 -10.18
N GLY A 40 26.28 -9.66 -11.24
CA GLY A 40 26.39 -9.15 -12.61
C GLY A 40 25.46 -8.00 -12.96
N THR A 41 24.47 -7.68 -12.11
CA THR A 41 23.47 -6.65 -12.34
C THR A 41 23.12 -5.95 -11.02
N VAL A 42 22.46 -4.79 -11.09
CA VAL A 42 21.96 -4.08 -9.89
C VAL A 42 20.70 -4.71 -9.27
N THR A 43 20.18 -5.78 -9.87
CA THR A 43 19.07 -6.59 -9.36
C THR A 43 19.56 -8.02 -9.20
N GLU A 44 20.35 -8.23 -8.15
CA GLU A 44 20.94 -9.52 -7.81
C GLU A 44 19.87 -10.59 -7.59
N ASP A 45 18.69 -10.20 -7.14
CA ASP A 45 17.59 -11.06 -6.73
C ASP A 45 16.99 -11.88 -7.88
N ILE A 46 16.47 -11.20 -8.91
CA ILE A 46 15.92 -11.85 -10.09
C ILE A 46 17.01 -12.54 -10.91
N HIS A 47 18.23 -11.97 -10.93
CA HIS A 47 19.35 -12.58 -11.66
C HIS A 47 19.78 -13.89 -11.02
N THR A 48 19.89 -13.95 -9.68
CA THR A 48 20.15 -15.19 -8.93
C THR A 48 19.10 -16.25 -9.25
N SER A 49 17.81 -15.86 -9.27
CA SER A 49 16.72 -16.79 -9.60
C SER A 49 16.84 -17.37 -11.00
N LEU A 50 17.21 -16.54 -11.98
CA LEU A 50 17.41 -16.98 -13.35
C LEU A 50 18.57 -17.98 -13.46
N LEU A 51 19.68 -17.75 -12.75
CA LEU A 51 20.82 -18.68 -12.73
C LEU A 51 20.45 -20.02 -12.08
N LEU A 52 19.70 -19.99 -10.96
CA LEU A 52 19.18 -21.20 -10.32
C LEU A 52 18.29 -21.99 -11.28
N HIS A 53 17.35 -21.33 -11.96
CA HIS A 53 16.47 -21.98 -12.93
C HIS A 53 17.25 -22.54 -14.12
N LYS A 54 18.31 -21.87 -14.59
CA LYS A 54 19.21 -22.38 -15.65
C LYS A 54 19.94 -23.67 -15.25
N ARG A 55 20.22 -23.85 -13.95
CA ARG A 55 20.79 -25.07 -13.38
C ARG A 55 19.73 -26.14 -13.03
N GLY A 56 18.46 -25.91 -13.36
CA GLY A 56 17.38 -26.86 -13.14
C GLY A 56 16.79 -26.85 -11.72
N TRP A 57 17.24 -25.94 -10.84
CA TRP A 57 16.60 -25.75 -9.54
C TRP A 57 15.17 -25.27 -9.71
N LYS A 58 14.31 -25.63 -8.76
CA LYS A 58 12.90 -25.25 -8.74
C LYS A 58 12.62 -24.17 -7.72
N SER A 59 11.66 -23.31 -8.04
CA SER A 59 11.14 -22.28 -7.13
C SER A 59 9.70 -22.61 -6.74
N VAL A 60 9.32 -22.25 -5.52
CA VAL A 60 7.93 -22.35 -5.04
C VAL A 60 7.51 -21.00 -4.45
N TYR A 61 6.36 -20.49 -4.85
CA TYR A 61 5.78 -19.27 -4.32
C TYR A 61 4.67 -19.57 -3.29
N TYR A 62 4.89 -19.16 -2.04
CA TYR A 62 3.87 -19.24 -1.00
C TYR A 62 3.04 -17.95 -0.95
N GLY A 63 1.80 -17.99 -1.44
CA GLY A 63 0.94 -16.82 -1.64
C GLY A 63 0.33 -16.18 -0.37
N ARG A 64 0.96 -16.33 0.80
CA ARG A 64 0.52 -15.73 2.07
C ARG A 64 1.48 -14.61 2.51
N SER A 65 0.94 -13.57 3.13
CA SER A 65 1.72 -12.43 3.62
C SER A 65 2.39 -12.81 4.94
N LEU A 66 3.68 -13.08 4.94
CA LEU A 66 4.43 -13.43 6.17
C LEU A 66 5.29 -12.28 6.70
N ALA A 67 5.38 -11.18 5.95
CA ALA A 67 6.14 -10.00 6.34
C ALA A 67 5.43 -8.74 5.84
N PHE A 68 5.43 -7.70 6.67
CA PHE A 68 4.83 -6.42 6.37
C PHE A 68 5.93 -5.36 6.30
N GLY A 69 6.14 -4.83 5.09
CA GLY A 69 7.16 -3.82 4.82
C GLY A 69 6.55 -2.45 4.52
N LEU A 70 7.39 -1.42 4.59
CA LEU A 70 7.01 -0.07 4.19
C LEU A 70 7.29 0.15 2.71
N ALA A 71 6.29 0.67 2.00
CA ALA A 71 6.48 1.20 0.65
C ALA A 71 7.13 2.60 0.71
N PRO A 72 7.81 3.04 -0.35
CA PRO A 72 8.30 4.41 -0.45
C PRO A 72 7.17 5.42 -0.21
N SER A 73 7.38 6.35 0.73
CA SER A 73 6.36 7.31 1.18
C SER A 73 6.15 8.50 0.23
N THR A 74 7.08 8.73 -0.71
CA THR A 74 7.04 9.85 -1.67
C THR A 74 7.47 9.42 -3.07
N ALA A 75 7.20 10.28 -4.07
CA ALA A 75 7.45 9.95 -5.48
C ALA A 75 8.94 9.75 -5.83
N ILE A 76 9.85 10.53 -5.24
CA ILE A 76 11.29 10.44 -5.55
C ILE A 76 11.89 9.06 -5.19
N PRO A 77 11.81 8.55 -3.94
CA PRO A 77 12.34 7.23 -3.60
C PRO A 77 11.62 6.12 -4.38
N PHE A 78 10.32 6.27 -4.65
CA PHE A 78 9.59 5.36 -5.54
C PHE A 78 10.20 5.31 -6.95
N LEU A 79 10.42 6.45 -7.58
CA LEU A 79 10.98 6.54 -8.93
C LEU A 79 12.44 6.05 -8.98
N LYS A 80 13.25 6.35 -7.96
CA LYS A 80 14.62 5.82 -7.83
C LYS A 80 14.64 4.29 -7.77
N GLN A 81 13.75 3.69 -6.98
CA GLN A 81 13.64 2.24 -6.89
C GLN A 81 13.24 1.63 -8.23
N ARG A 82 12.27 2.22 -8.93
CA ARG A 82 11.83 1.77 -10.26
C ARG A 82 12.91 1.88 -11.33
N LEU A 83 13.71 2.95 -11.32
CA LEU A 83 14.85 3.08 -12.23
C LEU A 83 15.86 1.96 -11.99
N ARG A 84 16.20 1.67 -10.73
CA ARG A 84 17.15 0.59 -10.38
C ARG A 84 16.66 -0.76 -10.84
N TRP A 85 15.39 -1.08 -10.59
CA TRP A 85 14.78 -2.34 -11.01
C TRP A 85 14.79 -2.50 -12.53
N GLY A 86 14.42 -1.45 -13.26
CA GLY A 86 14.44 -1.50 -14.72
C GLY A 86 15.85 -1.56 -15.31
N GLN A 87 16.80 -0.82 -14.73
CA GLN A 87 18.20 -0.91 -15.13
C GLN A 87 18.73 -2.34 -14.96
N GLY A 88 18.51 -2.96 -13.79
CA GLY A 88 18.98 -4.32 -13.52
C GLY A 88 18.29 -5.35 -14.43
N ALA A 89 16.99 -5.20 -14.69
CA ALA A 89 16.28 -6.01 -15.67
C ALA A 89 16.92 -5.93 -17.06
N MET A 90 17.22 -4.73 -17.56
CA MET A 90 17.86 -4.59 -18.88
C MET A 90 19.29 -5.13 -18.92
N GLN A 91 20.05 -4.95 -17.84
CA GLN A 91 21.40 -5.50 -17.70
C GLN A 91 21.38 -7.03 -17.69
N MET A 92 20.41 -7.62 -16.98
CA MET A 92 20.17 -9.06 -16.97
C MET A 92 19.83 -9.55 -18.37
N TRP A 93 18.94 -8.85 -19.09
CA TRP A 93 18.60 -9.22 -20.47
C TRP A 93 19.84 -9.21 -21.36
N ARG A 94 20.59 -8.12 -21.40
CA ARG A 94 21.82 -8.02 -22.21
C ARG A 94 22.79 -9.15 -21.89
N ARG A 95 23.00 -9.45 -20.61
CA ARG A 95 24.00 -10.42 -20.17
C ARG A 95 23.59 -11.86 -20.44
N GLU A 96 22.35 -12.21 -20.14
CA GLU A 96 21.90 -13.60 -20.15
C GLU A 96 21.28 -14.02 -21.48
N GLY A 97 20.74 -13.09 -22.26
CA GLY A 97 20.01 -13.41 -23.49
C GLY A 97 18.80 -14.30 -23.22
N VAL A 98 17.84 -13.84 -22.39
CA VAL A 98 16.76 -14.66 -21.81
C VAL A 98 16.01 -15.56 -22.80
N LEU A 99 15.88 -15.17 -24.07
CA LEU A 99 15.21 -15.97 -25.10
C LEU A 99 16.07 -17.11 -25.68
N THR A 100 17.38 -16.92 -25.74
CA THR A 100 18.32 -17.82 -26.42
C THR A 100 19.18 -18.62 -25.45
N THR A 101 19.16 -18.25 -24.16
CA THR A 101 20.02 -18.86 -23.14
C THR A 101 19.70 -20.35 -22.94
N PRO A 102 20.72 -21.24 -22.89
CA PRO A 102 20.51 -22.64 -22.55
C PRO A 102 20.11 -22.79 -21.07
N GLY A 103 19.49 -23.92 -20.72
CA GLY A 103 19.10 -24.26 -19.34
C GLY A 103 17.73 -23.75 -18.90
N LEU A 104 17.06 -22.88 -19.67
CA LEU A 104 15.66 -22.49 -19.42
C LEU A 104 14.69 -23.16 -20.38
N THR A 105 13.57 -23.64 -19.83
CA THR A 105 12.40 -24.09 -20.61
C THR A 105 11.70 -22.92 -21.31
N LEU A 106 10.98 -23.17 -22.40
CA LEU A 106 10.25 -22.13 -23.12
C LEU A 106 9.28 -21.33 -22.22
N PRO A 107 8.47 -21.96 -21.34
CA PRO A 107 7.61 -21.21 -20.41
C PRO A 107 8.40 -20.29 -19.46
N GLN A 108 9.54 -20.74 -18.95
CA GLN A 108 10.42 -19.89 -18.12
C GLN A 108 10.96 -18.71 -18.92
N ARG A 109 11.43 -18.94 -20.16
CA ARG A 109 11.93 -17.87 -21.05
C ARG A 109 10.87 -16.81 -21.29
N LEU A 110 9.65 -17.22 -21.64
CA LEU A 110 8.52 -16.31 -21.86
C LEU A 110 8.13 -15.57 -20.57
N SER A 111 8.16 -16.26 -19.42
CA SER A 111 7.88 -15.67 -18.12
C SER A 111 8.89 -14.58 -17.75
N TYR A 112 10.20 -14.85 -17.87
CA TYR A 112 11.24 -13.85 -17.63
C TYR A 112 11.17 -12.71 -18.65
N LEU A 113 10.97 -13.02 -19.92
CA LEU A 113 10.80 -12.00 -20.97
C LEU A 113 9.63 -11.06 -20.63
N ALA A 114 8.47 -11.58 -20.21
CA ALA A 114 7.33 -10.74 -19.83
C ALA A 114 7.67 -9.76 -18.70
N THR A 115 8.50 -10.18 -17.73
CA THR A 115 8.99 -9.30 -16.66
C THR A 115 9.95 -8.23 -17.17
N LEU A 116 10.81 -8.57 -18.13
CA LEU A 116 11.74 -7.63 -18.76
C LEU A 116 11.02 -6.62 -19.66
N MET A 117 10.07 -7.08 -20.47
CA MET A 117 9.30 -6.26 -21.40
C MET A 117 8.41 -5.23 -20.70
N ALA A 118 8.04 -5.46 -19.43
CA ALA A 118 7.24 -4.52 -18.65
C ALA A 118 7.85 -3.10 -18.55
N TYR A 119 9.18 -2.96 -18.70
CA TYR A 119 9.83 -1.64 -18.69
C TYR A 119 9.66 -0.86 -20.00
N PHE A 120 9.40 -1.55 -21.11
CA PHE A 120 9.10 -0.91 -22.41
C PHE A 120 7.71 -0.26 -22.43
N GLU A 121 6.86 -0.53 -21.44
CA GLU A 121 5.60 0.18 -21.24
C GLU A 121 5.82 1.70 -21.19
N GLY A 122 6.96 2.18 -20.68
CA GLY A 122 7.28 3.61 -20.67
C GLY A 122 7.18 4.25 -22.05
N TRP A 123 7.72 3.59 -23.09
CA TRP A 123 7.68 4.06 -24.47
C TRP A 123 6.27 4.02 -25.06
N GLN A 124 5.55 2.91 -24.84
CA GLN A 124 4.15 2.78 -25.25
C GLN A 124 3.31 3.93 -24.67
N ARG A 125 3.49 4.24 -23.38
CA ARG A 125 2.74 5.32 -22.72
C ARG A 125 3.14 6.70 -23.23
N ALA A 126 4.42 6.97 -23.48
CA ALA A 126 4.83 8.24 -24.09
C ALA A 126 4.19 8.46 -25.46
N ILE A 127 4.15 7.43 -26.31
CA ILE A 127 3.46 7.50 -27.61
C ILE A 127 1.97 7.83 -27.42
N LEU A 128 1.29 7.16 -26.48
CA LEU A 128 -0.13 7.42 -26.20
C LEU A 128 -0.40 8.81 -25.60
N PHE A 129 0.51 9.34 -24.79
CA PHE A 129 0.38 10.67 -24.17
C PHE A 129 0.71 11.81 -25.12
N LEU A 130 1.58 11.56 -26.11
CA LEU A 130 2.00 12.54 -27.12
C LEU A 130 1.20 12.42 -28.43
N GLY A 131 0.48 11.32 -28.65
CA GLY A 131 -0.35 11.08 -29.83
C GLY A 131 -1.27 12.26 -30.17
N PRO A 132 -2.12 12.75 -29.24
CA PRO A 132 -2.97 13.90 -29.52
C PRO A 132 -2.19 15.17 -29.79
N VAL A 133 -1.04 15.37 -29.17
CA VAL A 133 -0.19 16.55 -29.41
C VAL A 133 0.28 16.55 -30.86
N ILE A 134 0.67 15.39 -31.38
CA ILE A 134 1.11 15.23 -32.77
C ILE A 134 -0.06 15.46 -33.74
N VAL A 135 -1.21 14.84 -33.48
CA VAL A 135 -2.40 14.95 -34.34
C VAL A 135 -2.94 16.38 -34.36
N LEU A 136 -3.16 16.97 -33.17
CA LEU A 136 -3.75 18.31 -33.04
C LEU A 136 -2.76 19.41 -33.45
N GLY A 137 -1.46 19.23 -33.22
CA GLY A 137 -0.44 20.23 -33.54
C GLY A 137 0.00 20.22 -35.01
N PHE A 138 0.09 19.04 -35.63
CA PHE A 138 0.66 18.89 -36.97
C PHE A 138 -0.31 18.33 -38.02
N GLY A 139 -1.52 17.93 -37.62
CA GLY A 139 -2.50 17.34 -38.53
C GLY A 139 -2.12 15.93 -39.05
N VAL A 140 -1.09 15.30 -38.48
CA VAL A 140 -0.62 13.98 -38.90
C VAL A 140 -1.56 12.93 -38.32
N LEU A 141 -2.48 12.41 -39.16
CA LEU A 141 -3.44 11.40 -38.77
C LEU A 141 -2.83 9.98 -38.88
N PRO A 142 -2.67 9.25 -37.77
CA PRO A 142 -2.29 7.83 -37.84
C PRO A 142 -3.44 6.96 -38.37
N ILE A 143 -4.68 7.43 -38.25
CA ILE A 143 -5.91 6.75 -38.69
C ILE A 143 -6.66 7.69 -39.63
N ARG A 144 -6.94 7.23 -40.85
CA ARG A 144 -7.47 8.05 -41.95
C ARG A 144 -8.95 8.43 -41.82
N ALA A 145 -9.74 7.66 -41.08
CA ALA A 145 -11.14 7.98 -40.81
C ALA A 145 -11.55 7.43 -39.43
N VAL A 146 -12.17 8.27 -38.61
CA VAL A 146 -12.82 7.87 -37.35
C VAL A 146 -14.32 7.81 -37.60
N ASP A 147 -14.74 6.80 -38.34
CA ASP A 147 -16.12 6.60 -38.75
C ASP A 147 -16.91 5.73 -37.75
N HIS A 148 -18.20 5.55 -38.05
CA HIS A 148 -19.09 4.72 -37.25
C HIS A 148 -18.59 3.26 -37.13
N GLU A 149 -17.99 2.72 -38.19
CA GLU A 149 -17.43 1.36 -38.24
C GLU A 149 -16.19 1.23 -37.34
N PHE A 150 -15.36 2.26 -37.28
CA PHE A 150 -14.27 2.33 -36.31
C PHE A 150 -14.81 2.36 -34.88
N LEU A 151 -15.78 3.24 -34.58
CA LEU A 151 -16.30 3.41 -33.21
C LEU A 151 -16.96 2.15 -32.66
N ILE A 152 -17.76 1.44 -33.47
CA ILE A 152 -18.43 0.20 -33.05
C ILE A 152 -17.44 -0.94 -32.78
N ARG A 153 -16.22 -0.89 -33.33
CA ARG A 153 -15.15 -1.85 -33.02
C ARG A 153 -14.27 -1.39 -31.87
N PHE A 154 -13.87 -0.12 -31.90
CA PHE A 154 -12.92 0.46 -30.97
C PHE A 154 -13.49 0.59 -29.56
N VAL A 155 -14.72 1.09 -29.40
CA VAL A 155 -15.31 1.30 -28.08
C VAL A 155 -15.50 -0.02 -27.34
N PRO A 156 -16.15 -1.07 -27.92
CA PRO A 156 -16.25 -2.36 -27.25
C PRO A 156 -14.89 -2.99 -26.97
N TYR A 157 -13.92 -2.88 -27.89
CA TYR A 157 -12.56 -3.37 -27.67
C TYR A 157 -11.92 -2.75 -26.42
N ILE A 158 -11.95 -1.43 -26.27
CA ILE A 158 -11.37 -0.73 -25.11
C ILE A 158 -12.12 -1.10 -23.83
N VAL A 159 -13.45 -1.09 -23.85
CA VAL A 159 -14.28 -1.43 -22.67
C VAL A 159 -14.01 -2.86 -22.22
N LEU A 160 -14.01 -3.82 -23.15
CA LEU A 160 -13.73 -5.22 -22.84
C LEU A 160 -12.29 -5.41 -22.34
N ASN A 161 -11.32 -4.68 -22.88
CA ASN A 161 -9.93 -4.79 -22.42
C ASN A 161 -9.78 -4.39 -20.94
N TYR A 162 -10.36 -3.25 -20.55
CA TYR A 162 -10.35 -2.81 -19.15
C TYR A 162 -11.17 -3.74 -18.25
N TRP A 163 -12.31 -4.23 -18.73
CA TRP A 163 -13.13 -5.18 -17.98
C TRP A 163 -12.36 -6.48 -17.73
N VAL A 164 -11.85 -7.13 -18.79
CA VAL A 164 -11.06 -8.36 -18.70
C VAL A 164 -9.84 -8.15 -17.80
N PHE A 165 -9.17 -7.00 -17.89
CA PHE A 165 -8.06 -6.68 -17.00
C PHE A 165 -8.48 -6.68 -15.52
N GLU A 166 -9.56 -6.01 -15.15
CA GLU A 166 -10.06 -5.97 -13.75
C GLU A 166 -10.45 -7.37 -13.25
N GLU A 167 -11.06 -8.20 -14.10
CA GLU A 167 -11.44 -9.58 -13.76
C GLU A 167 -10.23 -10.50 -13.59
N VAL A 168 -9.30 -10.48 -14.55
CA VAL A 168 -8.08 -11.28 -14.52
C VAL A 168 -7.15 -10.83 -13.39
N ALA A 169 -7.20 -9.55 -13.03
CA ALA A 169 -6.51 -9.02 -11.87
C ALA A 169 -7.16 -9.42 -10.53
N ARG A 170 -8.35 -10.05 -10.55
CA ARG A 170 -9.07 -10.64 -9.41
C ARG A 170 -9.30 -9.67 -8.25
N GLY A 171 -9.46 -8.38 -8.57
CA GLY A 171 -9.63 -7.32 -7.57
C GLY A 171 -8.33 -6.70 -7.02
N TYR A 172 -7.16 -7.15 -7.49
CA TYR A 172 -5.85 -6.60 -7.09
C TYR A 172 -5.26 -5.59 -8.09
N GLY A 173 -5.92 -5.40 -9.23
CA GLY A 173 -5.60 -4.41 -10.24
C GLY A 173 -6.76 -3.43 -10.34
N ARG A 174 -6.45 -2.13 -10.33
CA ARG A 174 -7.44 -1.05 -10.51
C ARG A 174 -6.97 -0.21 -11.68
N SER A 175 -7.78 -0.12 -12.71
CA SER A 175 -7.42 0.49 -14.00
C SER A 175 -7.01 1.96 -13.82
N LEU A 176 -7.85 2.77 -13.17
CA LEU A 176 -7.56 4.19 -12.96
C LEU A 176 -6.33 4.45 -12.08
N LEU A 177 -6.10 3.61 -11.06
CA LEU A 177 -4.88 3.73 -10.26
C LEU A 177 -3.66 3.31 -11.08
N THR A 178 -3.79 2.24 -11.87
CA THR A 178 -2.73 1.76 -12.76
C THR A 178 -2.34 2.87 -13.74
N GLU A 179 -3.30 3.56 -14.35
CA GLU A 179 -3.06 4.71 -15.24
C GLU A 179 -2.35 5.88 -14.54
N GLN A 180 -2.67 6.18 -13.28
CA GLN A 180 -1.92 7.17 -12.51
C GLN A 180 -0.47 6.71 -12.24
N TYR A 181 -0.28 5.43 -11.86
CA TYR A 181 1.05 4.88 -11.63
C TYR A 181 1.90 4.84 -12.89
N THR A 182 1.30 4.53 -14.05
CA THR A 182 1.98 4.54 -15.35
C THR A 182 2.36 5.96 -15.75
N MET A 183 1.47 6.95 -15.56
CA MET A 183 1.76 8.38 -15.75
C MET A 183 2.88 8.89 -14.84
N ILE A 184 2.98 8.41 -13.59
CA ILE A 184 4.09 8.79 -12.71
C ILE A 184 5.41 8.17 -13.17
N ARG A 185 5.41 6.91 -13.64
CA ARG A 185 6.65 6.15 -13.91
C ARG A 185 7.13 6.13 -15.36
N PHE A 186 6.33 6.53 -16.35
CA PHE A 186 6.64 6.27 -17.77
C PHE A 186 8.02 6.77 -18.18
N ALA A 187 8.39 8.01 -17.79
CA ALA A 187 9.68 8.59 -18.13
C ALA A 187 10.84 7.83 -17.51
N VAL A 188 10.70 7.37 -16.25
CA VAL A 188 11.71 6.53 -15.61
C VAL A 188 11.81 5.16 -16.26
N PHE A 189 10.70 4.59 -16.72
CA PHE A 189 10.68 3.33 -17.44
C PHE A 189 11.40 3.45 -18.78
N ILE A 190 11.18 4.55 -19.53
CA ILE A 190 11.96 4.91 -20.71
C ILE A 190 13.45 4.97 -20.36
N THR A 191 13.83 5.77 -19.36
CA THR A 191 15.24 5.89 -18.95
C THR A 191 15.83 4.52 -18.60
N ALA A 192 15.08 3.66 -17.92
CA ALA A 192 15.53 2.34 -17.53
C ALA A 192 15.86 1.43 -18.73
N THR A 193 15.15 1.57 -19.87
CA THR A 193 15.45 0.78 -21.08
C THR A 193 16.86 1.03 -21.61
N PHE A 194 17.40 2.24 -21.44
CA PHE A 194 18.79 2.54 -21.80
C PHE A 194 19.82 1.79 -20.95
N GLY A 195 19.43 1.19 -19.83
CA GLY A 195 20.28 0.28 -19.05
C GLY A 195 20.70 -0.98 -19.81
N PHE A 196 20.05 -1.26 -20.95
CA PHE A 196 20.50 -2.29 -21.89
C PHE A 196 21.83 -1.89 -22.52
N PHE A 197 21.98 -0.63 -22.92
CA PHE A 197 23.19 -0.13 -23.57
C PHE A 197 24.20 0.42 -22.56
N LEU A 198 23.74 1.14 -21.53
CA LEU A 198 24.56 1.85 -20.57
C LEU A 198 24.84 1.02 -19.31
N ARG A 199 26.07 1.12 -18.78
CA ARG A 199 26.50 0.36 -17.58
C ARG A 199 25.93 0.94 -16.28
N LYS A 200 25.74 2.25 -16.20
CA LYS A 200 25.15 2.95 -15.03
C LYS A 200 24.21 4.04 -15.52
N LEU A 201 22.99 4.07 -14.99
CA LEU A 201 22.07 5.17 -15.18
C LEU A 201 22.09 6.06 -13.94
N HIS A 202 22.14 7.36 -14.16
CA HIS A 202 22.09 8.34 -13.08
C HIS A 202 20.65 8.80 -12.88
N PHE A 203 20.13 8.64 -11.67
CA PHE A 203 18.92 9.34 -11.25
C PHE A 203 19.29 10.78 -10.92
N VAL A 204 18.63 11.77 -11.52
CA VAL A 204 18.86 13.19 -11.21
C VAL A 204 18.60 13.41 -9.71
N VAL A 205 19.68 13.61 -8.95
CA VAL A 205 19.60 13.82 -7.50
C VAL A 205 19.24 15.28 -7.27
N THR A 206 18.08 15.52 -6.67
CA THR A 206 17.71 16.87 -6.21
C THR A 206 18.60 17.27 -5.04
N PRO A 207 19.02 18.56 -4.93
CA PRO A 207 19.80 19.02 -3.79
C PRO A 207 19.13 18.68 -2.47
N LYS A 208 19.88 18.16 -1.50
CA LYS A 208 19.35 17.80 -0.17
C LYS A 208 18.84 19.02 0.63
N THR A 209 19.24 20.22 0.22
CA THR A 209 18.80 21.51 0.77
C THR A 209 17.40 21.92 0.32
N MET A 210 16.85 21.26 -0.72
CA MET A 210 15.53 21.55 -1.26
C MET A 210 14.44 20.86 -0.43
N GLY A 211 13.35 21.58 -0.14
CA GLY A 211 12.18 20.99 0.52
C GLY A 211 11.61 19.80 -0.27
N ALA A 212 11.05 18.81 0.43
CA ALA A 212 10.55 17.57 -0.20
C ALA A 212 9.52 17.83 -1.31
N ALA A 213 8.65 18.83 -1.13
CA ALA A 213 7.66 19.25 -2.13
C ALA A 213 8.31 19.86 -3.38
N ASP A 214 9.29 20.74 -3.22
CA ASP A 214 9.99 21.39 -4.35
C ASP A 214 10.84 20.40 -5.13
N ALA A 215 11.53 19.49 -4.41
CA ALA A 215 12.27 18.40 -5.02
C ALA A 215 11.34 17.49 -5.85
N THR A 216 10.14 17.21 -5.32
CA THR A 216 9.14 16.40 -6.02
C THR A 216 8.64 17.14 -7.26
N ARG A 217 8.31 18.43 -7.15
CA ARG A 217 7.89 19.29 -8.27
C ARG A 217 8.92 19.28 -9.40
N ARG A 218 10.20 19.44 -9.08
CA ARG A 218 11.29 19.41 -10.09
C ARG A 218 11.45 18.04 -10.75
N THR A 219 11.27 16.97 -9.99
CA THR A 219 11.42 15.59 -10.51
C THR A 219 10.30 15.23 -11.49
N LEU A 220 9.10 15.80 -11.32
CA LEU A 220 7.92 15.52 -12.16
C LEU A 220 7.86 16.35 -13.45
N TRP A 221 8.98 16.93 -13.90
CA TRP A 221 9.02 17.71 -15.15
C TRP A 221 8.48 16.96 -16.39
N PRO A 222 8.66 15.63 -16.57
CA PRO A 222 8.09 14.94 -17.73
C PRO A 222 6.55 14.93 -17.69
N GLN A 223 5.97 14.81 -16.50
CA GLN A 223 4.51 14.87 -16.29
C GLN A 223 3.98 16.28 -16.55
N TYR A 224 4.72 17.32 -16.11
CA TYR A 224 4.38 18.70 -16.43
C TYR A 224 4.50 18.99 -17.93
N ALA A 225 5.48 18.40 -18.63
CA ALA A 225 5.61 18.54 -20.07
C ALA A 225 4.41 17.90 -20.80
N VAL A 226 4.01 16.67 -20.43
CA VAL A 226 2.81 16.02 -20.99
C VAL A 226 1.56 16.86 -20.74
N LEU A 227 1.41 17.40 -19.54
CA LEU A 227 0.29 18.27 -19.17
C LEU A 227 0.29 19.57 -19.99
N ALA A 228 1.41 20.28 -20.07
CA ALA A 228 1.51 21.53 -20.81
C ALA A 228 1.30 21.34 -22.33
N LEU A 229 1.91 20.31 -22.91
CA LEU A 229 1.80 20.01 -24.33
C LEU A 229 0.37 19.67 -24.73
N ASN A 230 -0.33 18.82 -23.96
CA ASN A 230 -1.73 18.51 -24.26
C ASN A 230 -2.66 19.71 -24.02
N ALA A 231 -2.39 20.53 -23.00
CA ALA A 231 -3.16 21.74 -22.73
C ALA A 231 -3.03 22.77 -23.86
N ALA A 232 -1.83 22.89 -24.45
CA ALA A 232 -1.59 23.74 -25.62
C ALA A 232 -2.13 23.13 -26.92
N ALA A 233 -2.04 21.81 -27.08
CA ALA A 233 -2.50 21.12 -28.29
C ALA A 233 -4.01 21.24 -28.53
N ILE A 234 -4.82 21.28 -27.46
CA ILE A 234 -6.29 21.42 -27.56
C ILE A 234 -6.70 22.70 -28.31
N PRO A 235 -6.36 23.92 -27.85
CA PRO A 235 -6.74 25.15 -28.55
C PRO A 235 -6.07 25.27 -29.93
N VAL A 236 -4.82 24.80 -30.07
CA VAL A 236 -4.11 24.80 -31.37
C VAL A 236 -4.84 23.92 -32.39
N GLY A 237 -5.24 22.71 -32.01
CA GLY A 237 -5.96 21.79 -32.89
C GLY A 237 -7.33 22.32 -33.31
N ILE A 238 -8.06 22.94 -32.37
CA ILE A 238 -9.34 23.61 -32.67
C ILE A 238 -9.12 24.74 -33.67
N PHE A 239 -8.10 25.57 -33.45
CA PHE A 239 -7.77 26.69 -34.34
C PHE A 239 -7.36 26.22 -35.74
N ILE A 240 -6.47 25.22 -35.85
CA ILE A 240 -6.03 24.67 -37.13
C ILE A 240 -7.22 24.09 -37.89
N HIS A 241 -8.08 23.30 -37.22
CA HIS A 241 -9.27 22.74 -37.84
C HIS A 241 -10.22 23.85 -38.34
N TRP A 242 -10.49 24.85 -37.51
CA TRP A 242 -11.34 25.99 -37.88
C TRP A 242 -10.77 26.78 -39.08
N ARG A 243 -9.45 26.96 -39.15
CA ARG A 243 -8.81 27.78 -40.18
C ARG A 243 -8.63 27.07 -41.52
N SER A 244 -8.29 25.78 -41.48
CA SER A 244 -7.81 25.04 -42.65
C SER A 244 -8.67 23.84 -43.05
N GLY A 245 -9.56 23.37 -42.16
CA GLY A 245 -10.32 22.13 -42.38
C GLY A 245 -9.45 20.87 -42.50
N ASN A 246 -8.15 20.94 -42.18
CA ASN A 246 -7.19 19.83 -42.40
C ASN A 246 -7.47 18.56 -41.60
N LEU A 247 -8.34 18.62 -40.58
CA LEU A 247 -8.68 17.49 -39.72
C LEU A 247 -10.15 17.13 -39.93
N GLU A 248 -10.45 15.85 -40.16
CA GLU A 248 -11.81 15.36 -40.10
C GLU A 248 -12.42 15.60 -38.69
N THR A 249 -13.68 16.00 -38.63
CA THR A 249 -14.38 16.32 -37.37
C THR A 249 -14.33 15.16 -36.37
N GLY A 250 -14.50 13.91 -36.82
CA GLY A 250 -14.41 12.74 -35.96
C GLY A 250 -13.04 12.56 -35.33
N ALA A 251 -11.97 12.75 -36.11
CA ALA A 251 -10.60 12.68 -35.63
C ALA A 251 -10.27 13.80 -34.64
N LEU A 252 -10.77 15.02 -34.89
CA LEU A 252 -10.65 16.13 -33.94
C LEU A 252 -11.29 15.77 -32.60
N VAL A 253 -12.57 15.36 -32.60
CA VAL A 253 -13.32 15.03 -31.38
C VAL A 253 -12.63 13.91 -30.59
N ALA A 254 -12.21 12.83 -31.26
CA ALA A 254 -11.52 11.72 -30.61
C ALA A 254 -10.21 12.16 -29.93
N ASN A 255 -9.40 12.99 -30.60
CA ASN A 255 -8.14 13.48 -30.03
C ASN A 255 -8.37 14.53 -28.94
N LEU A 256 -9.40 15.37 -29.03
CA LEU A 256 -9.79 16.27 -27.94
C LEU A 256 -10.17 15.50 -26.67
N LEU A 257 -10.96 14.41 -26.82
CA LEU A 257 -11.31 13.54 -25.71
C LEU A 257 -10.08 12.85 -25.10
N TRP A 258 -9.20 12.30 -25.95
CA TRP A 258 -7.99 11.62 -25.47
C TRP A 258 -6.98 12.59 -24.81
N ALA A 259 -6.79 13.78 -25.38
CA ALA A 259 -5.97 14.85 -24.79
C ALA A 259 -6.52 15.27 -23.42
N SER A 260 -7.84 15.43 -23.32
CA SER A 260 -8.54 15.77 -22.08
C SER A 260 -8.40 14.69 -21.00
N LEU A 261 -8.52 13.41 -21.38
CA LEU A 261 -8.29 12.29 -20.47
C LEU A 261 -6.83 12.26 -19.98
N THR A 262 -5.89 12.45 -20.91
CA THR A 262 -4.45 12.50 -20.60
C THR A 262 -4.12 13.64 -19.63
N LEU A 263 -4.70 14.82 -19.83
CA LEU A 263 -4.61 15.96 -18.91
C LEU A 263 -5.15 15.61 -17.52
N GLY A 264 -6.32 14.98 -17.45
CA GLY A 264 -6.94 14.57 -16.19
C GLY A 264 -6.06 13.59 -15.41
N VAL A 265 -5.51 12.57 -16.08
CA VAL A 265 -4.61 11.60 -15.45
C VAL A 265 -3.30 12.24 -15.01
N ALA A 266 -2.69 13.11 -15.84
CA ALA A 266 -1.47 13.85 -15.48
C ALA A 266 -1.69 14.77 -14.27
N ALA A 267 -2.76 15.54 -14.26
CA ALA A 267 -3.12 16.43 -13.15
C ALA A 267 -3.35 15.65 -11.85
N LEU A 268 -4.08 14.52 -11.94
CA LEU A 268 -4.35 13.67 -10.79
C LEU A 268 -3.06 13.05 -10.23
N ALA A 269 -2.18 12.54 -11.10
CA ALA A 269 -0.88 11.98 -10.74
C ALA A 269 0.03 13.01 -10.06
N ILE A 270 0.15 14.22 -10.63
CA ILE A 270 0.95 15.31 -10.06
C ILE A 270 0.39 15.72 -8.69
N ARG A 271 -0.93 15.94 -8.60
CA ARG A 271 -1.59 16.31 -7.35
C ARG A 271 -1.36 15.26 -6.26
N TYR A 272 -1.46 13.97 -6.61
CA TYR A 272 -1.21 12.88 -5.68
C TYR A 272 0.24 12.88 -5.18
N ALA A 273 1.21 13.02 -6.09
CA ALA A 273 2.62 13.05 -5.73
C ALA A 273 2.99 14.25 -4.85
N LEU A 274 2.44 15.44 -5.13
CA LEU A 274 2.67 16.64 -4.31
C LEU A 274 2.01 16.55 -2.93
N ARG A 275 0.81 15.96 -2.84
CA ARG A 275 0.18 15.68 -1.54
C ARG A 275 1.05 14.75 -0.69
N LEU A 276 1.61 13.70 -1.29
CA LEU A 276 2.52 12.79 -0.59
C LEU A 276 3.80 13.48 -0.12
N ALA A 277 4.35 14.39 -0.93
CA ALA A 277 5.53 15.16 -0.55
C ALA A 277 5.31 16.13 0.62
N GLY A 278 4.05 16.46 0.92
CA GLY A 278 3.67 17.25 2.09
C GLY A 278 3.71 16.47 3.41
N PHE A 279 3.79 15.13 3.39
CA PHE A 279 3.87 14.34 4.61
C PHE A 279 5.24 14.51 5.29
N LYS A 280 5.24 15.07 6.50
CA LYS A 280 6.44 15.32 7.32
C LYS A 280 6.82 14.16 8.25
N ARG A 281 5.95 13.14 8.36
CA ARG A 281 6.15 12.00 9.27
C ARG A 281 7.33 11.16 8.77
N ARG A 282 8.27 10.83 9.67
CA ARG A 282 9.43 9.98 9.37
C ARG A 282 9.08 8.49 9.29
N GLU A 283 8.05 8.08 10.03
CA GLU A 283 7.63 6.68 10.14
C GLU A 283 6.13 6.53 9.87
N TYR A 284 5.76 5.32 9.45
CA TYR A 284 4.37 4.90 9.41
C TYR A 284 3.85 4.74 10.84
N ARG A 285 2.61 5.20 11.06
CA ARG A 285 1.92 5.06 12.33
C ARG A 285 0.74 4.12 12.15
N PHE A 286 0.70 3.12 13.00
CA PHE A 286 -0.26 2.05 12.98
C PHE A 286 -1.56 2.52 13.63
N PRO A 287 -2.71 2.34 12.96
CA PRO A 287 -4.03 2.71 13.48
C PRO A 287 -4.54 1.62 14.43
N LEU A 288 -3.73 1.28 15.43
CA LEU A 288 -4.03 0.27 16.43
C LEU A 288 -4.08 0.94 17.80
N PRO A 289 -5.20 0.80 18.54
CA PRO A 289 -5.29 1.38 19.87
C PRO A 289 -4.64 0.45 20.90
N VAL A 290 -3.73 0.97 21.72
CA VAL A 290 -3.02 0.21 22.76
C VAL A 290 -3.24 0.89 24.11
N PRO A 291 -3.48 0.16 25.21
CA PRO A 291 -3.53 0.76 26.54
C PRO A 291 -2.14 1.30 26.95
N PHE A 292 -2.11 2.54 27.43
CA PHE A 292 -0.92 3.16 28.00
C PHE A 292 -1.19 3.52 29.46
N LYS A 293 -0.43 2.92 30.38
CA LYS A 293 -0.53 3.23 31.82
C LYS A 293 0.48 4.31 32.16
N ALA A 294 -0.01 5.53 32.36
CA ALA A 294 0.80 6.68 32.73
C ALA A 294 1.01 6.71 34.25
N ARG A 295 2.26 6.85 34.69
CA ARG A 295 2.63 7.10 36.09
C ARG A 295 2.69 8.62 36.28
N LEU A 296 1.60 9.18 36.81
CA LEU A 296 1.47 10.60 37.14
C LEU A 296 1.18 10.73 38.64
N GLU A 297 1.71 11.77 39.26
CA GLU A 297 1.36 12.16 40.62
C GLU A 297 0.06 12.98 40.63
N PRO A 298 -0.86 12.82 41.61
CA PRO A 298 -0.82 11.91 42.77
C PRO A 298 -1.40 10.51 42.49
N ARG A 299 -2.00 10.29 41.31
CA ARG A 299 -2.53 8.99 40.88
C ARG A 299 -2.28 8.77 39.39
N GLY A 300 -1.71 7.62 39.06
CA GLY A 300 -1.55 7.18 37.67
C GLY A 300 -2.90 7.03 36.96
N CYS A 301 -2.88 7.13 35.63
CA CYS A 301 -4.07 6.99 34.81
C CYS A 301 -3.82 6.03 33.65
N THR A 302 -4.90 5.41 33.16
CA THR A 302 -4.85 4.59 31.94
C THR A 302 -5.36 5.45 30.79
N ALA A 303 -4.50 5.64 29.80
CA ALA A 303 -4.77 6.39 28.58
C ALA A 303 -4.83 5.44 27.38
N ARG A 304 -5.48 5.90 26.32
CA ARG A 304 -5.49 5.19 25.04
C ARG A 304 -4.38 5.74 24.15
N ALA A 305 -3.40 4.90 23.83
CA ALA A 305 -2.46 5.16 22.75
C ALA A 305 -3.09 4.79 21.41
N SER A 306 -3.01 5.66 20.42
CA SER A 306 -3.48 5.47 19.06
C SER A 306 -2.44 6.03 18.09
N ASP A 307 -2.54 5.74 16.78
CA ASP A 307 -1.58 6.22 15.77
C ASP A 307 -0.12 5.95 16.22
N ILE A 308 0.15 4.71 16.63
CA ILE A 308 1.40 4.30 17.30
C ILE A 308 2.48 3.96 16.28
N SER A 309 3.73 4.35 16.55
CA SER A 309 4.93 3.87 15.88
C SER A 309 6.02 3.57 16.92
N PRO A 310 7.13 2.93 16.53
CA PRO A 310 8.28 2.73 17.41
C PRO A 310 8.82 4.02 18.03
N LEU A 311 8.65 5.17 17.37
CA LEU A 311 9.13 6.47 17.85
C LEU A 311 8.08 7.30 18.60
N GLY A 312 6.82 6.89 18.68
CA GLY A 312 5.83 7.69 19.40
C GLY A 312 4.40 7.28 19.14
N CYS A 313 3.47 7.98 19.79
CA CYS A 313 2.05 7.72 19.63
C CYS A 313 1.21 8.98 19.85
N ARG A 314 -0.09 8.84 19.70
CA ARG A 314 -1.09 9.81 20.13
C ARG A 314 -1.77 9.28 21.39
N LEU A 315 -1.74 10.02 22.50
CA LEU A 315 -2.40 9.64 23.75
C LEU A 315 -3.66 10.47 23.98
N SER A 316 -4.77 9.79 24.30
CA SER A 316 -6.05 10.40 24.70
C SER A 316 -6.52 9.90 26.07
N GLY A 317 -7.39 10.67 26.72
CA GLY A 317 -7.92 10.44 28.07
C GLY A 317 -7.38 11.45 29.08
N ASP A 318 -7.60 11.20 30.37
CA ASP A 318 -7.25 12.12 31.48
C ASP A 318 -5.78 12.55 31.53
N VAL A 319 -4.88 11.82 30.88
CA VAL A 319 -3.47 12.23 30.76
C VAL A 319 -3.34 13.58 30.04
N ALA A 320 -4.16 13.83 29.03
CA ALA A 320 -4.03 14.99 28.15
C ALA A 320 -4.41 16.31 28.83
N THR A 321 -5.21 16.28 29.91
CA THR A 321 -5.57 17.46 30.71
C THR A 321 -4.57 17.75 31.83
N LYS A 322 -3.68 16.80 32.16
CA LYS A 322 -2.77 16.86 33.31
C LYS A 322 -1.33 17.23 32.95
N VAL A 323 -1.02 17.36 31.66
CA VAL A 323 0.35 17.51 31.16
C VAL A 323 0.47 18.66 30.18
N SER A 324 1.65 19.28 30.15
CA SER A 324 2.01 20.36 29.22
C SER A 324 3.00 19.87 28.16
N VAL A 325 3.10 20.61 27.05
CA VAL A 325 4.10 20.33 26.01
C VAL A 325 5.51 20.44 26.60
N GLY A 326 6.36 19.46 26.32
CA GLY A 326 7.72 19.34 26.87
C GLY A 326 7.83 18.44 28.10
N SER A 327 6.72 18.11 28.77
CA SER A 327 6.71 17.17 29.89
C SER A 327 7.07 15.74 29.45
N VAL A 328 7.63 14.98 30.39
CA VAL A 328 7.95 13.56 30.20
C VAL A 328 6.96 12.75 31.02
N ILE A 329 6.27 11.81 30.36
CA ILE A 329 5.33 10.91 30.99
C ILE A 329 6.00 9.55 31.09
N HIS A 330 6.35 9.14 32.30
CA HIS A 330 6.84 7.79 32.57
C HIS A 330 5.66 6.82 32.52
N GLY A 331 5.75 5.75 31.74
CA GLY A 331 4.63 4.83 31.61
C GLY A 331 4.95 3.48 31.01
N GLU A 332 3.88 2.72 30.82
CA GLU A 332 3.92 1.34 30.34
C GLU A 332 2.92 1.15 29.21
N LEU A 333 3.38 0.64 28.06
CA LEU A 333 2.51 0.15 26.99
C LEU A 333 2.12 -1.30 27.33
N LEU A 334 0.82 -1.55 27.40
CA LEU A 334 0.31 -2.90 27.67
C LEU A 334 0.05 -3.60 26.34
N LEU A 335 1.01 -4.41 25.89
CA LEU A 335 0.83 -5.25 24.71
C LEU A 335 0.32 -6.63 25.11
N PRO A 336 -0.34 -7.34 24.19
CA PRO A 336 -0.66 -8.75 24.39
C PRO A 336 0.57 -9.64 24.59
N THR A 337 1.72 -9.24 24.03
CA THR A 337 3.00 -9.97 24.15
C THR A 337 3.76 -9.63 25.43
N GLY A 338 3.33 -8.62 26.20
CA GLY A 338 4.01 -8.19 27.41
C GLY A 338 3.87 -6.68 27.68
N VAL A 339 4.37 -6.26 28.84
CA VAL A 339 4.39 -4.86 29.24
C VAL A 339 5.71 -4.23 28.82
N LEU A 340 5.66 -3.13 28.07
CA LEU A 340 6.85 -2.39 27.64
C LEU A 340 6.98 -1.09 28.42
N ARG A 341 8.18 -0.79 28.93
CA ARG A 341 8.42 0.44 29.68
C ARG A 341 8.93 1.52 28.73
N VAL A 342 8.28 2.69 28.76
CA VAL A 342 8.64 3.77 27.85
C VAL A 342 8.35 5.14 28.46
N ASP A 343 9.25 6.08 28.20
CA ASP A 343 9.06 7.48 28.54
C ASP A 343 8.48 8.21 27.33
N ALA A 344 7.32 8.83 27.50
CA ALA A 344 6.61 9.55 26.45
C ALA A 344 6.80 11.07 26.63
N VAL A 345 7.60 11.70 25.76
CA VAL A 345 7.80 13.15 25.76
C VAL A 345 6.68 13.82 24.99
N VAL A 346 5.96 14.74 25.63
CA VAL A 346 4.86 15.48 24.99
C VAL A 346 5.42 16.50 23.99
N ARG A 347 5.09 16.33 22.71
CA ARG A 347 5.54 17.22 21.62
C ARG A 347 4.48 18.17 21.11
N SER A 348 3.21 17.81 21.26
CA SER A 348 2.08 18.62 20.81
C SER A 348 0.86 18.34 21.66
N LEU A 349 0.07 19.37 21.95
CA LEU A 349 -1.25 19.27 22.54
C LEU A 349 -2.26 19.77 21.50
N VAL A 350 -3.24 18.94 21.16
CA VAL A 350 -4.33 19.29 20.25
C VAL A 350 -5.59 19.41 21.09
N VAL A 351 -6.07 20.65 21.23
CA VAL A 351 -7.35 20.96 21.87
C VAL A 351 -8.39 21.14 20.76
N PRO A 352 -9.55 20.48 20.83
CA PRO A 352 -10.58 20.64 19.81
C PRO A 352 -11.06 22.10 19.71
N GLU A 353 -11.13 22.63 18.49
CA GLU A 353 -11.35 24.06 18.20
C GLU A 353 -12.75 24.61 18.57
N LYS A 354 -13.72 23.75 18.90
CA LYS A 354 -15.11 24.18 19.20
C LYS A 354 -15.50 23.88 20.65
N PRO A 355 -15.83 24.88 21.48
CA PRO A 355 -16.51 24.68 22.75
C PRO A 355 -17.86 24.00 22.48
N GLY A 356 -18.05 22.76 22.95
CA GLY A 356 -19.26 21.97 22.74
C GLY A 356 -19.19 20.87 21.67
N ALA A 357 -18.09 20.75 20.92
CA ALA A 357 -17.81 19.50 20.21
C ALA A 357 -17.27 18.48 21.22
N ALA A 358 -17.85 17.28 21.26
CA ALA A 358 -17.47 16.18 22.17
C ALA A 358 -16.08 15.58 21.84
N GLY A 359 -15.03 16.40 21.88
CA GLY A 359 -13.64 15.98 21.75
C GLY A 359 -12.89 16.26 23.03
N GLN A 360 -12.25 15.25 23.61
CA GLN A 360 -11.27 15.47 24.67
C GLN A 360 -9.95 15.98 24.07
N PRO A 361 -9.12 16.71 24.85
CA PRO A 361 -7.78 17.06 24.41
C PRO A 361 -6.97 15.80 24.14
N VAL A 362 -6.08 15.87 23.15
CA VAL A 362 -5.23 14.75 22.75
C VAL A 362 -3.80 15.22 22.63
N ILE A 363 -2.86 14.45 23.15
CA ILE A 363 -1.43 14.76 23.07
C ILE A 363 -0.71 13.88 22.06
N GLY A 364 0.26 14.47 21.36
CA GLY A 364 1.22 13.77 20.53
C GLY A 364 2.52 13.58 21.29
N CYS A 365 2.96 12.34 21.43
CA CYS A 365 4.13 11.97 22.20
C CYS A 365 5.21 11.34 21.33
N GLU A 366 6.47 11.59 21.69
CA GLU A 366 7.66 10.91 21.17
C GLU A 366 8.18 9.96 22.25
N PHE A 367 8.48 8.73 21.88
CA PHE A 367 9.00 7.72 22.79
C PHE A 367 10.51 7.87 22.98
N ARG A 368 10.93 7.81 24.25
CA ARG A 368 12.29 7.59 24.69
C ARG A 368 12.36 6.21 25.34
N TRP A 369 13.11 5.33 24.70
CA TRP A 369 13.30 3.96 25.16
C TRP A 369 14.49 3.87 26.08
N SER A 370 14.30 3.22 27.22
CA SER A 370 15.38 2.85 28.13
C SER A 370 16.06 1.55 27.71
N SER A 371 15.31 0.63 27.07
CA SER A 371 15.78 -0.65 26.54
C SER A 371 15.55 -0.74 25.04
N LEU A 372 16.56 -1.24 24.30
CA LEU A 372 16.42 -1.55 22.88
C LEU A 372 15.48 -2.73 22.66
N ASP A 373 15.47 -3.71 23.57
CA ASP A 373 14.63 -4.90 23.45
C ASP A 373 13.14 -4.56 23.51
N ASP A 374 12.74 -3.64 24.40
CA ASP A 374 11.34 -3.17 24.50
C ASP A 374 10.90 -2.51 23.18
N ARG A 375 11.79 -1.71 22.57
CA ARG A 375 11.53 -1.09 21.26
C ARG A 375 11.38 -2.15 20.17
N LEU A 376 12.29 -3.13 20.11
CA LEU A 376 12.26 -4.20 19.12
C LEU A 376 11.03 -5.10 19.29
N GLN A 377 10.56 -5.30 20.53
CA GLN A 377 9.32 -6.02 20.82
C GLN A 377 8.09 -5.26 20.29
N LEU A 378 8.04 -3.93 20.44
CA LEU A 378 7.00 -3.12 19.82
C LEU A 378 7.07 -3.18 18.29
N GLU A 379 8.27 -3.06 17.70
CA GLU A 379 8.47 -3.19 16.26
C GLU A 379 7.99 -4.54 15.74
N THR A 380 8.34 -5.63 16.43
CA THR A 380 7.90 -6.98 16.09
C THR A 380 6.38 -7.12 16.19
N PHE A 381 5.74 -6.52 17.19
CA PHE A 381 4.29 -6.54 17.31
C PHE A 381 3.60 -5.77 16.16
N LEU A 382 4.09 -4.57 15.84
CA LEU A 382 3.50 -3.71 14.81
C LEU A 382 3.71 -4.23 13.38
N PHE A 383 4.91 -4.72 13.07
CA PHE A 383 5.27 -5.21 11.73
C PHE A 383 5.12 -6.72 11.57
N GLY A 384 5.00 -7.48 12.66
CA GLY A 384 4.88 -8.94 12.63
C GLY A 384 3.45 -9.44 12.44
N SER A 385 2.44 -8.56 12.49
CA SER A 385 1.02 -8.95 12.33
C SER A 385 0.26 -8.06 11.34
N ASP A 386 -0.81 -8.61 10.75
CA ASP A 386 -1.80 -7.86 9.96
C ASP A 386 -2.96 -7.35 10.82
N LEU A 387 -2.79 -7.30 12.14
CA LEU A 387 -3.86 -6.97 13.09
C LEU A 387 -4.52 -5.63 12.77
N GLN A 388 -3.75 -4.59 12.44
CA GLN A 388 -4.32 -3.30 12.02
C GLN A 388 -5.20 -3.42 10.77
N LEU A 389 -4.87 -4.30 9.82
CA LEU A 389 -5.65 -4.44 8.60
C LEU A 389 -6.97 -5.18 8.91
N ARG A 390 -6.88 -6.25 9.70
CA ARG A 390 -8.04 -7.07 10.08
C ARG A 390 -9.04 -6.32 10.94
N LEU A 391 -8.57 -5.64 11.99
CA LEU A 391 -9.44 -4.85 12.86
C LEU A 391 -10.13 -3.73 12.08
N ASN A 392 -9.42 -3.03 11.20
CA ASN A 392 -10.01 -1.92 10.45
C ASN A 392 -10.81 -2.34 9.21
N GLY A 393 -10.97 -3.65 8.95
CA GLY A 393 -11.69 -4.14 7.77
C GLY A 393 -10.99 -3.77 6.45
N TRP A 394 -9.68 -3.56 6.48
CA TRP A 394 -8.92 -3.14 5.31
C TRP A 394 -8.52 -4.36 4.49
N GLU A 395 -9.10 -4.46 3.30
CA GLU A 395 -8.79 -5.53 2.36
C GLU A 395 -7.88 -5.02 1.24
N GLU A 396 -6.94 -5.87 0.82
CA GLU A 396 -6.12 -5.63 -0.36
C GLU A 396 -6.90 -5.84 -1.66
N ARG A 397 -7.97 -6.64 -1.61
CA ARG A 397 -8.80 -7.04 -2.74
C ARG A 397 -10.03 -6.16 -2.82
N VAL A 398 -10.33 -5.68 -4.00
CA VAL A 398 -11.57 -4.95 -4.28
C VAL A 398 -12.51 -5.84 -5.09
N ARG A 399 -13.82 -5.64 -4.96
CA ARG A 399 -14.79 -6.33 -5.82
C ARG A 399 -14.54 -6.03 -7.30
N THR A 400 -14.48 -7.09 -8.09
CA THR A 400 -14.41 -7.04 -9.55
C THR A 400 -15.72 -6.49 -10.15
N PRO A 401 -15.71 -6.00 -11.41
CA PRO A 401 -16.93 -5.60 -12.09
C PRO A 401 -18.05 -6.67 -12.07
N LEU A 402 -17.72 -7.94 -12.33
CA LEU A 402 -18.70 -9.05 -12.30
C LEU A 402 -19.27 -9.27 -10.89
N GLU A 403 -18.44 -9.21 -9.84
CA GLU A 403 -18.91 -9.32 -8.45
C GLU A 403 -19.80 -8.13 -8.03
N LYS A 404 -19.57 -6.94 -8.60
CA LYS A 404 -20.46 -5.79 -8.38
C LYS A 404 -21.81 -5.99 -9.05
N VAL A 405 -21.82 -6.51 -10.28
CA VAL A 405 -23.05 -6.82 -11.02
C VAL A 405 -23.83 -7.92 -10.31
N SER A 406 -23.18 -9.00 -9.87
CA SER A 406 -23.85 -10.08 -9.13
C SER A 406 -24.42 -9.60 -7.79
N GLY A 407 -23.71 -8.70 -7.10
CA GLY A 407 -24.19 -8.08 -5.87
C GLY A 407 -25.41 -7.17 -6.09
N TRP A 408 -25.47 -6.47 -7.24
CA TRP A 408 -26.64 -5.67 -7.63
C TRP A 408 -27.86 -6.54 -7.94
N LEU A 409 -27.64 -7.71 -8.55
CA LEU A 409 -28.67 -8.70 -8.86
C LEU A 409 -29.14 -9.51 -7.63
N GLY A 410 -28.81 -9.09 -6.40
CA GLY A 410 -29.26 -9.71 -5.15
C GLY A 410 -28.55 -11.01 -4.78
N ASN A 411 -27.56 -11.45 -5.55
CA ASN A 411 -26.83 -12.69 -5.31
C ASN A 411 -25.59 -12.43 -4.44
N THR A 412 -25.80 -11.90 -3.24
CA THR A 412 -24.70 -11.71 -2.29
C THR A 412 -24.46 -13.01 -1.55
N GLN A 413 -23.48 -13.79 -2.00
CA GLN A 413 -22.76 -14.65 -1.07
C GLN A 413 -22.17 -13.75 0.02
N GLY A 414 -22.67 -13.89 1.24
CA GLY A 414 -22.22 -13.14 2.40
C GLY A 414 -20.73 -13.40 2.60
N GLY A 415 -19.90 -12.43 2.21
CA GLY A 415 -18.52 -12.39 2.68
C GLY A 415 -18.50 -12.38 4.21
N PRO A 416 -17.43 -12.88 4.85
CA PRO A 416 -17.31 -12.87 6.30
C PRO A 416 -17.66 -11.48 6.83
N ARG A 417 -18.49 -11.42 7.89
CA ARG A 417 -18.84 -10.18 8.57
C ARG A 417 -17.56 -9.57 9.11
N MET A 418 -16.87 -8.75 8.32
CA MET A 418 -15.76 -7.99 8.85
C MET A 418 -16.33 -7.02 9.88
N PRO A 419 -15.63 -6.80 10.99
CA PRO A 419 -16.01 -5.78 11.94
C PRO A 419 -15.78 -4.41 11.29
N ALA A 420 -16.77 -3.95 10.52
CA ALA A 420 -16.88 -2.58 10.03
C ALA A 420 -17.29 -1.65 11.18
N ALA A 421 -16.65 -1.82 12.35
CA ALA A 421 -16.83 -0.96 13.50
C ALA A 421 -16.18 0.38 13.19
N ARG A 422 -16.89 1.48 13.48
CA ARG A 422 -16.41 2.86 13.36
C ARG A 422 -15.39 3.21 14.48
N GLY A 423 -14.42 2.32 14.71
CA GLY A 423 -13.38 2.47 15.73
C GLY A 423 -13.33 1.32 16.74
N TRP A 424 -12.14 1.14 17.31
CA TRP A 424 -11.83 0.16 18.35
C TRP A 424 -11.32 0.84 19.61
N SER A 425 -11.71 0.34 20.78
CA SER A 425 -11.12 0.71 22.07
C SER A 425 -10.28 -0.46 22.59
N PRO A 426 -9.14 -0.22 23.26
CA PRO A 426 -8.46 -1.26 24.00
C PRO A 426 -9.34 -1.77 25.13
N LEU A 427 -9.25 -3.08 25.40
CA LEU A 427 -9.99 -3.76 26.47
C LEU A 427 -8.98 -4.43 27.40
N LEU A 428 -9.04 -4.12 28.69
CA LEU A 428 -8.29 -4.80 29.74
C LEU A 428 -9.23 -5.74 30.49
N TYR A 429 -8.98 -7.05 30.45
CA TYR A 429 -9.85 -8.04 31.09
C TYR A 429 -9.05 -8.95 32.01
N ARG A 430 -9.71 -9.56 33.00
CA ARG A 430 -9.07 -10.56 33.87
C ARG A 430 -9.05 -11.90 33.15
N ARG A 431 -7.88 -12.55 33.06
CA ARG A 431 -7.79 -13.91 32.47
C ARG A 431 -8.48 -14.93 33.40
N PRO A 432 -9.36 -15.81 32.88
CA PRO A 432 -9.93 -16.89 33.68
C PRO A 432 -8.82 -17.84 34.15
N GLY A 433 -8.80 -18.19 35.44
CA GLY A 433 -7.90 -19.22 35.99
C GLY A 433 -6.44 -18.77 36.26
N ALA A 434 -6.07 -17.54 35.95
CA ALA A 434 -4.76 -16.97 36.32
C ALA A 434 -4.97 -15.84 37.33
N ASP A 435 -4.55 -16.08 38.57
CA ASP A 435 -4.67 -15.07 39.61
C ASP A 435 -3.84 -13.84 39.23
N HIS A 436 -4.47 -12.66 39.15
CA HIS A 436 -3.87 -11.36 38.85
C HIS A 436 -3.31 -11.10 37.42
N ALA A 437 -3.48 -12.00 36.45
CA ALA A 437 -3.04 -11.74 35.06
C ALA A 437 -4.08 -10.92 34.25
N ILE A 438 -3.70 -9.72 33.83
CA ILE A 438 -4.52 -8.84 32.97
C ILE A 438 -4.26 -9.19 31.50
N GLY A 439 -5.31 -9.58 30.78
CA GLY A 439 -5.30 -9.74 29.34
C GLY A 439 -5.59 -8.42 28.62
N VAL A 440 -4.99 -8.26 27.43
CA VAL A 440 -5.21 -7.11 26.54
C VAL A 440 -5.98 -7.60 25.31
N GLY A 441 -7.07 -6.90 24.98
CA GLY A 441 -7.90 -7.14 23.80
C GLY A 441 -8.44 -5.85 23.21
N PHE A 442 -9.44 -5.97 22.35
CA PHE A 442 -10.09 -4.86 21.68
C PHE A 442 -11.60 -5.02 21.78
N ILE A 443 -12.33 -3.90 21.82
CA ILE A 443 -13.79 -3.89 21.77
C ILE A 443 -14.25 -2.83 20.77
N SER A 444 -15.25 -3.16 19.95
CA SER A 444 -15.83 -2.22 19.00
C SER A 444 -16.47 -1.05 19.74
N VAL A 445 -16.23 0.19 19.30
CA VAL A 445 -16.87 1.39 19.88
C VAL A 445 -18.39 1.30 19.66
N SER A 446 -19.18 1.60 20.70
CA SER A 446 -20.65 1.56 20.62
C SER A 446 -21.16 2.53 19.56
N GLY A 447 -21.93 2.02 18.59
CA GLY A 447 -22.68 2.86 17.64
C GLY A 447 -23.96 3.42 18.25
N PRO A 448 -24.61 4.41 17.59
CA PRO A 448 -25.86 5.00 18.06
C PRO A 448 -27.01 3.99 18.26
N ASP A 449 -27.00 2.86 17.54
CA ASP A 449 -28.12 1.91 17.47
C ASP A 449 -28.05 0.72 18.43
N HIS A 450 -27.27 0.79 19.53
CA HIS A 450 -27.15 -0.31 20.52
C HIS A 450 -26.79 -1.68 19.91
N ALA A 451 -26.12 -1.68 18.76
CA ALA A 451 -25.70 -2.90 18.09
C ALA A 451 -24.77 -3.73 19.00
N PRO A 452 -24.88 -5.06 18.98
CA PRO A 452 -24.07 -5.93 19.82
C PRO A 452 -22.59 -5.70 19.53
N ARG A 453 -21.81 -5.49 20.60
CA ARG A 453 -20.39 -5.13 20.51
C ARG A 453 -19.55 -6.36 20.20
N THR A 454 -18.53 -6.18 19.38
CA THR A 454 -17.55 -7.22 19.07
C THR A 454 -16.34 -7.07 19.98
N VAL A 455 -15.96 -8.14 20.65
CA VAL A 455 -14.74 -8.25 21.46
C VAL A 455 -13.73 -9.09 20.71
N VAL A 456 -12.48 -8.66 20.68
CA VAL A 456 -11.36 -9.38 20.05
C VAL A 456 -10.30 -9.63 21.09
N THR A 457 -9.93 -10.90 21.31
CA THR A 457 -8.84 -11.30 22.20
C THR A 457 -7.82 -12.12 21.44
N LEU A 458 -6.60 -12.20 21.99
CA LEU A 458 -5.53 -13.06 21.50
C LEU A 458 -5.45 -14.38 22.27
N ASP A 459 -6.07 -14.42 23.45
CA ASP A 459 -6.24 -15.64 24.25
C ASP A 459 -7.62 -16.24 23.97
N ASN A 460 -7.71 -17.57 23.95
CA ASN A 460 -8.99 -18.27 23.87
C ASN A 460 -9.73 -18.13 25.21
N LEU A 461 -10.89 -17.50 25.19
CA LEU A 461 -11.80 -17.42 26.32
C LEU A 461 -12.92 -18.44 26.09
N PRO A 462 -13.22 -19.32 27.05
CA PRO A 462 -14.29 -20.31 26.89
C PRO A 462 -15.61 -19.64 26.52
N ASP A 463 -16.35 -20.24 25.59
CA ASP A 463 -17.65 -19.71 25.17
C ASP A 463 -18.61 -19.62 26.36
N GLY A 464 -19.38 -18.53 26.42
CA GLY A 464 -20.29 -18.27 27.52
C GLY A 464 -19.62 -17.77 28.80
N SER A 465 -18.32 -17.47 28.81
CA SER A 465 -17.63 -16.86 29.95
C SER A 465 -18.22 -15.49 30.30
N GLN A 466 -18.41 -15.23 31.59
CA GLN A 466 -18.64 -13.88 32.10
C GLN A 466 -17.32 -13.11 32.08
N VAL A 467 -17.32 -11.97 31.39
CA VAL A 467 -16.16 -11.08 31.35
C VAL A 467 -16.49 -9.80 32.08
N SER A 468 -15.63 -9.45 33.03
CA SER A 468 -15.57 -8.14 33.68
C SER A 468 -14.28 -7.47 33.22
N ALA A 469 -14.41 -6.35 32.52
CA ALA A 469 -13.31 -5.70 31.82
C ALA A 469 -13.39 -4.17 31.91
N HIS A 470 -12.26 -3.52 31.63
CA HIS A 470 -12.14 -2.07 31.51
C HIS A 470 -11.85 -1.70 30.05
N GLU A 471 -12.80 -1.04 29.40
CA GLU A 471 -12.61 -0.43 28.10
C GLU A 471 -11.88 0.91 28.26
N VAL A 472 -10.79 1.12 27.53
CA VAL A 472 -10.04 2.39 27.56
C VAL A 472 -10.55 3.30 26.43
N THR A 473 -11.50 4.18 26.74
CA THR A 473 -12.09 5.10 25.75
C THR A 473 -11.23 6.36 25.57
N GLU A 474 -11.58 7.21 24.61
CA GLU A 474 -10.96 8.55 24.51
C GLU A 474 -11.24 9.42 25.74
N ALA A 475 -12.33 9.13 26.47
CA ALA A 475 -12.71 9.82 27.70
C ALA A 475 -12.09 9.23 28.97
N GLY A 476 -11.34 8.14 28.86
CA GLY A 476 -10.81 7.38 29.99
C GLY A 476 -11.42 5.97 30.13
N PRO A 477 -11.02 5.22 31.17
CA PRO A 477 -11.45 3.85 31.37
C PRO A 477 -12.92 3.77 31.80
N ARG A 478 -13.69 2.88 31.16
CA ARG A 478 -15.09 2.56 31.47
C ARG A 478 -15.21 1.07 31.78
N HIS A 479 -15.93 0.72 32.85
CA HIS A 479 -16.22 -0.67 33.16
C HIS A 479 -17.24 -1.24 32.17
N VAL A 480 -16.97 -2.47 31.71
CA VAL A 480 -17.82 -3.22 30.79
C VAL A 480 -17.92 -4.66 31.31
N SER A 481 -19.15 -5.14 31.48
CA SER A 481 -19.43 -6.52 31.84
C SER A 481 -20.45 -7.13 30.89
N GLY A 482 -20.33 -8.43 30.62
CA GLY A 482 -21.29 -9.18 29.83
C GLY A 482 -20.84 -10.61 29.60
N ARG A 483 -21.65 -11.35 28.85
CA ARG A 483 -21.34 -12.73 28.45
C ARG A 483 -20.76 -12.73 27.04
N LEU A 484 -19.70 -13.51 26.82
CA LEU A 484 -19.16 -13.74 25.49
C LEU A 484 -19.92 -14.87 24.79
N ALA A 485 -20.33 -14.64 23.55
CA ALA A 485 -20.98 -15.62 22.68
C ALA A 485 -20.38 -15.55 21.26
N ASP A 486 -20.75 -16.51 20.41
CA ASP A 486 -20.37 -16.54 18.99
C ASP A 486 -18.84 -16.49 18.77
N ASN A 487 -18.06 -17.38 19.41
CA ASN A 487 -16.61 -17.45 19.23
C ASN A 487 -16.24 -17.79 17.77
N GLU A 488 -15.67 -16.82 17.07
CA GLU A 488 -15.10 -16.98 15.73
C GLU A 488 -13.57 -16.90 15.80
N LEU A 489 -12.91 -17.97 15.38
CA LEU A 489 -11.46 -18.05 15.30
C LEU A 489 -10.96 -17.50 13.95
N VAL A 490 -10.27 -16.38 13.99
CA VAL A 490 -9.57 -15.80 12.84
C VAL A 490 -8.09 -16.15 12.93
N GLN A 491 -7.67 -17.07 12.09
CA GLN A 491 -6.25 -17.44 11.94
C GLN A 491 -5.46 -16.26 11.37
N THR A 492 -4.46 -15.76 12.11
CA THR A 492 -3.51 -14.77 11.60
C THR A 492 -2.10 -15.34 11.54
N HIS A 493 -1.19 -14.59 10.92
CA HIS A 493 0.19 -15.02 10.72
C HIS A 493 1.04 -15.00 12.00
N ALA A 494 0.67 -14.17 12.99
CA ALA A 494 1.40 -14.03 14.24
C ALA A 494 0.76 -14.85 15.38
N ALA A 495 -0.56 -14.69 15.56
CA ALA A 495 -1.31 -15.36 16.62
C ALA A 495 -2.80 -15.44 16.25
N PRO A 496 -3.53 -16.50 16.67
CA PRO A 496 -4.97 -16.56 16.46
C PRO A 496 -5.67 -15.35 17.11
N LEU A 497 -6.64 -14.79 16.40
CA LEU A 497 -7.58 -13.82 16.95
C LEU A 497 -8.89 -14.52 17.24
N TYR A 498 -9.44 -14.30 18.42
CA TYR A 498 -10.73 -14.81 18.84
C TYR A 498 -11.72 -13.65 18.87
N LEU A 499 -12.76 -13.73 18.06
CA LEU A 499 -13.81 -12.73 17.98
C LEU A 499 -15.03 -13.26 18.74
N TYR A 500 -15.60 -12.41 19.59
CA TYR A 500 -16.79 -12.72 20.36
C TYR A 500 -17.81 -11.61 20.19
N ARG A 501 -19.08 -11.98 20.30
CA ARG A 501 -20.17 -11.06 20.54
C ARG A 501 -20.34 -10.87 22.05
N LEU A 502 -20.32 -9.62 22.49
CA LEU A 502 -20.66 -9.27 23.86
C LEU A 502 -22.18 -9.10 23.98
N THR A 503 -22.82 -9.99 24.73
CA THR A 503 -24.24 -9.90 25.08
C THR A 503 -24.38 -9.34 26.50
N ALA A 504 -25.44 -8.55 26.72
CA ALA A 504 -25.76 -7.94 28.00
C ALA A 504 -25.96 -8.97 29.11
#